data_AF-A0A6C0EJL9-F1
#
_entry.id   AF-A0A6C0EJL9-F1
#
_cell.length_a   1.000
_cell.length_b   1.000
_cell.length_c   1.000
_cell.angle_alpha   90.00
_cell.angle_beta   90.00
_cell.angle_gamma   90.00
#
_symmetry.space_group_name_H-M   'P 1'
#
loop_
_entity.id
_entity.type
_entity.pdbx_description
1 polymer ?
#
loop_
_entity_poly.entity_id
_entity_poly.type
_entity_poly.pdbx_seq_one_letter_code
_entity_poly.pdbx_strand_id
1 'polypeptide(L)'
;MCENIEINEAEITIESSDLTKQQKSVVLQLYNKFRENLTDIINTISTNNLDASSITQHLFNLICFCIKVIEKVKINKKPLTGGDKKLIVLELIRVTINSEVKNTQIKTTIITIFDSTGEAILENVIDVSRSVNMGLKKGCNTLLNCCRN
;
A
#
# COMPACT_ATOMS: atom_id res chain seq x y z
N MET A 1 0.70 5.44 21.24
CA MET A 1 0.30 4.04 21.51
C MET A 1 0.76 3.18 20.35
N CYS A 2 1.59 2.17 20.62
CA CYS A 2 2.01 1.19 19.63
C CYS A 2 0.98 0.07 19.63
N GLU A 3 0.07 0.05 18.67
CA GLU A 3 -0.86 -1.06 18.53
C GLU A 3 -0.16 -2.23 17.83
N ASN A 4 0.09 -3.29 18.60
CA ASN A 4 0.44 -4.60 18.07
C ASN A 4 -0.77 -5.16 17.31
N ILE A 5 -0.53 -5.84 16.19
CA ILE A 5 -1.58 -6.41 15.32
C ILE A 5 -1.77 -7.87 15.72
N GLU A 6 -3.00 -8.24 16.12
CA GLU A 6 -3.42 -9.61 16.46
C GLU A 6 -4.34 -10.20 15.37
N ILE A 7 -4.28 -11.52 15.17
CA ILE A 7 -4.77 -12.23 13.97
C ILE A 7 -6.10 -12.94 14.26
N ASN A 8 -7.14 -12.67 13.46
CA ASN A 8 -8.32 -13.54 13.32
C ASN A 8 -8.55 -13.82 11.82
N GLU A 9 -8.72 -15.09 11.46
CA GLU A 9 -8.76 -15.59 10.08
C GLU A 9 -10.05 -15.19 9.34
N ALA A 10 -9.89 -14.70 8.10
CA ALA A 10 -10.94 -14.64 7.09
C ALA A 10 -10.34 -15.12 5.75
N GLU A 11 -11.09 -15.96 5.03
CA GLU A 11 -10.70 -16.62 3.78
C GLU A 11 -10.47 -15.62 2.64
N ILE A 12 -9.21 -15.40 2.29
CA ILE A 12 -8.81 -14.77 1.03
C ILE A 12 -7.79 -15.69 0.38
N THR A 13 -8.13 -16.19 -0.80
CA THR A 13 -7.23 -17.03 -1.58
C THR A 13 -6.31 -16.12 -2.41
N ILE A 14 -5.05 -15.99 -1.98
CA ILE A 14 -3.98 -15.38 -2.79
C ILE A 14 -3.51 -16.45 -3.78
N GLU A 15 -4.22 -16.58 -4.91
CA GLU A 15 -3.83 -17.50 -5.98
C GLU A 15 -2.59 -16.96 -6.72
N SER A 16 -1.61 -17.84 -6.96
CA SER A 16 -0.47 -17.63 -7.87
C SER A 16 0.26 -16.27 -7.77
N SER A 17 0.72 -15.88 -6.59
CA SER A 17 1.70 -14.81 -6.45
C SER A 17 3.08 -15.34 -6.03
N ASP A 18 4.14 -14.73 -6.56
CA ASP A 18 5.56 -14.97 -6.23
C ASP A 18 5.93 -14.56 -4.79
N LEU A 19 4.93 -14.17 -3.99
CA LEU A 19 5.11 -13.80 -2.60
C LEU A 19 5.50 -15.00 -1.74
N THR A 20 6.46 -14.77 -0.86
CA THR A 20 6.78 -15.68 0.24
C THR A 20 5.61 -15.82 1.22
N LYS A 21 5.59 -16.91 2.01
CA LYS A 21 4.57 -17.12 3.05
C LYS A 21 4.45 -15.94 4.01
N GLN A 22 5.58 -15.31 4.36
CA GLN A 22 5.58 -14.15 5.25
C GLN A 22 4.94 -12.93 4.59
N GLN A 23 5.28 -12.64 3.33
CA GLN A 23 4.67 -11.54 2.58
C GLN A 23 3.16 -11.74 2.40
N LYS A 24 2.72 -12.96 2.09
CA LYS A 24 1.29 -13.31 2.01
C LYS A 24 0.57 -13.06 3.34
N SER A 25 1.18 -13.44 4.46
CA SER A 25 0.61 -13.16 5.80
C SER A 25 0.47 -11.65 6.06
N VAL A 26 1.46 -10.84 5.64
CA VAL A 26 1.36 -9.38 5.76
C VAL A 26 0.22 -8.84 4.89
N VAL A 27 0.09 -9.28 3.64
CA VAL A 27 -1.02 -8.88 2.75
C VAL A 27 -2.36 -9.13 3.42
N LEU A 28 -2.58 -10.36 3.92
CA LEU A 28 -3.84 -10.73 4.58
C LEU A 28 -4.13 -9.87 5.81
N GLN A 29 -3.14 -9.63 6.66
CA GLN A 29 -3.30 -8.78 7.84
C GLN A 29 -3.65 -7.33 7.47
N LEU A 30 -2.94 -6.78 6.49
CA LEU A 30 -3.18 -5.41 6.04
C LEU A 30 -4.54 -5.28 5.38
N TYR A 31 -4.92 -6.25 4.55
CA TYR A 31 -6.24 -6.29 3.95
C TYR A 31 -7.33 -6.33 5.03
N ASN A 32 -7.29 -7.30 5.95
CA ASN A 32 -8.32 -7.44 6.98
C ASN A 32 -8.42 -6.19 7.87
N LYS A 33 -7.28 -5.57 8.20
CA LYS A 33 -7.25 -4.39 9.07
C LYS A 33 -7.73 -3.11 8.38
N PHE A 34 -7.51 -2.98 7.08
CA PHE A 34 -7.78 -1.74 6.33
C PHE A 34 -8.80 -1.92 5.21
N ARG A 35 -9.50 -3.06 5.20
CA ARG A 35 -10.46 -3.42 4.16
C ARG A 35 -11.44 -2.29 3.89
N GLU A 36 -12.10 -1.77 4.91
CA GLU A 36 -13.08 -0.69 4.79
C GLU A 36 -12.46 0.54 4.11
N ASN A 37 -11.29 1.00 4.56
CA ASN A 37 -10.60 2.13 3.93
C ASN A 37 -10.22 1.87 2.46
N LEU A 38 -9.76 0.66 2.15
CA LEU A 38 -9.37 0.28 0.79
C LEU A 38 -10.60 0.17 -0.12
N THR A 39 -11.68 -0.43 0.39
CA THR A 39 -12.98 -0.56 -0.27
C THR A 39 -13.60 0.80 -0.55
N ASP A 40 -13.55 1.74 0.38
CA ASP A 40 -14.09 3.10 0.19
C ASP A 40 -13.41 3.84 -0.97
N ILE A 41 -12.07 3.74 -1.03
CA ILE A 41 -11.29 4.34 -2.12
C ILE A 41 -11.65 3.67 -3.46
N ILE A 42 -11.73 2.33 -3.48
CA ILE A 42 -12.08 1.58 -4.70
C ILE A 42 -13.52 1.82 -5.15
N ASN A 43 -14.45 1.99 -4.22
CA ASN A 43 -15.84 2.30 -4.53
C ASN A 43 -15.95 3.68 -5.17
N THR A 44 -15.14 4.65 -4.76
CA THR A 44 -15.06 5.97 -5.41
C THR A 44 -14.64 5.84 -6.88
N ILE A 45 -13.74 4.90 -7.17
CA ILE A 45 -13.33 4.57 -8.55
C ILE A 45 -14.45 3.89 -9.33
N SER A 46 -15.17 2.97 -8.68
CA SER A 46 -16.10 2.06 -9.35
C SER A 46 -17.51 2.61 -9.54
N THR A 47 -17.90 3.64 -8.79
CA THR A 47 -19.28 4.18 -8.81
C THR A 47 -19.46 5.37 -9.73
N ASN A 48 -18.36 5.98 -10.18
CA ASN A 48 -18.37 7.16 -11.01
C ASN A 48 -17.90 6.78 -12.42
N ASN A 49 -18.51 7.33 -13.47
CA ASN A 49 -18.01 7.24 -14.85
C ASN A 49 -16.73 8.08 -14.99
N LEU A 50 -15.67 7.65 -14.31
CA LEU A 50 -14.40 8.34 -14.26
C LEU A 50 -13.61 8.12 -15.54
N ASP A 51 -12.94 9.16 -15.99
CA ASP A 51 -11.92 9.04 -17.02
C ASP A 51 -10.66 8.34 -16.48
N ALA A 52 -9.77 7.93 -17.39
CA ALA A 52 -8.54 7.23 -17.04
C ALA A 52 -7.62 8.06 -16.12
N SER A 53 -7.62 9.40 -16.27
CA SER A 53 -6.84 10.31 -15.43
C SER A 53 -7.31 10.28 -13.98
N SER A 54 -8.62 10.33 -13.76
CA SER A 54 -9.24 10.28 -12.44
C SER A 54 -9.00 8.93 -11.78
N ILE A 55 -9.13 7.82 -12.54
CA ILE A 55 -8.80 6.48 -12.04
C ILE A 55 -7.33 6.41 -11.60
N THR A 56 -6.41 6.93 -12.41
CA THR A 56 -4.98 6.97 -12.08
C THR A 56 -4.70 7.75 -10.80
N GLN A 57 -5.36 8.91 -10.62
CA GLN A 57 -5.21 9.71 -9.40
C GLN A 57 -5.73 8.99 -8.15
N HIS A 58 -6.86 8.28 -8.26
CA HIS A 58 -7.38 7.49 -7.14
C HIS A 58 -6.50 6.27 -6.83
N LEU A 59 -5.93 5.61 -7.85
CA LEU A 59 -4.93 4.56 -7.67
C LEU A 59 -3.66 5.09 -7.01
N PHE A 60 -3.20 6.29 -7.36
CA PHE A 60 -2.10 6.96 -6.69
C PHE A 60 -2.38 7.15 -5.19
N ASN A 61 -3.58 7.63 -4.85
CA ASN A 61 -4.00 7.81 -3.45
C ASN A 61 -4.06 6.48 -2.69
N LEU A 62 -4.56 5.42 -3.33
CA LEU A 62 -4.59 4.07 -2.78
C LEU A 62 -3.17 3.56 -2.50
N ILE A 63 -2.25 3.73 -3.45
CA ILE A 63 -0.84 3.37 -3.29
C ILE A 63 -0.20 4.14 -2.13
N CYS A 64 -0.43 5.45 -2.03
CA CYS A 64 0.09 6.28 -0.95
C CYS A 64 -0.41 5.80 0.42
N PHE A 65 -1.69 5.43 0.52
CA PHE A 65 -2.27 4.87 1.72
C PHE A 65 -1.61 3.54 2.10
N CYS A 66 -1.51 2.61 1.14
CA CYS A 66 -0.85 1.31 1.36
C CYS A 66 0.61 1.47 1.80
N ILE A 67 1.36 2.39 1.20
CA ILE A 67 2.74 2.69 1.63
C ILE A 67 2.77 3.25 3.05
N LYS A 68 1.90 4.20 3.39
CA LYS A 68 1.83 4.78 4.74
C LYS A 68 1.58 3.70 5.81
N VAL A 69 0.76 2.71 5.48
CA VAL A 69 0.47 1.57 6.35
C VAL A 69 1.66 0.63 6.44
N ILE A 70 2.25 0.24 5.31
CA ILE A 70 3.32 -0.76 5.28
C ILE A 70 4.63 -0.26 5.88
N GLU A 71 4.87 1.05 5.89
CA GLU A 71 6.00 1.67 6.60
C GLU A 71 6.01 1.38 8.10
N LYS A 72 4.84 1.07 8.68
CA LYS A 72 4.72 0.72 10.11
C LYS A 72 4.96 -0.77 10.38
N VAL A 73 4.99 -1.60 9.34
CA VAL A 73 5.13 -3.06 9.46
C VAL A 73 6.58 -3.44 9.68
N LYS A 74 6.81 -4.38 10.61
CA LYS A 74 8.13 -4.94 10.91
C LYS A 74 8.04 -6.46 10.94
N ILE A 75 8.96 -7.12 10.26
CA ILE A 75 9.16 -8.59 10.35
C ILE A 75 10.39 -8.82 11.21
N ASN A 76 10.26 -9.61 12.28
CA ASN A 76 11.36 -9.89 13.22
C ASN A 76 12.01 -8.59 13.76
N LYS A 77 11.18 -7.60 14.11
CA LYS A 77 11.59 -6.26 14.58
C LYS A 77 12.36 -5.41 13.55
N LYS A 78 12.57 -5.91 12.33
CA LYS A 78 13.21 -5.18 11.24
C LYS A 78 12.17 -4.55 10.32
N PRO A 79 12.38 -3.31 9.85
CA PRO A 79 11.51 -2.71 8.84
C PRO A 79 11.61 -3.50 7.54
N LEU A 80 10.51 -3.51 6.77
CA LEU A 80 10.49 -4.10 5.45
C LEU A 80 11.45 -3.38 4.48
N THR A 81 12.06 -4.14 3.58
CA THR A 81 12.87 -3.57 2.51
C THR A 81 11.97 -2.87 1.47
N GLY A 82 12.55 -2.03 0.60
CA GLY A 82 11.76 -1.43 -0.48
C GLY A 82 11.16 -2.46 -1.43
N GLY A 83 11.92 -3.51 -1.75
CA GLY A 83 11.46 -4.62 -2.59
C GLY A 83 10.27 -5.34 -1.96
N ASP A 84 10.36 -5.67 -0.67
CA ASP A 84 9.24 -6.30 0.04
C ASP A 84 8.00 -5.41 0.06
N LYS A 85 8.18 -4.12 0.35
CA LYS A 85 7.07 -3.16 0.36
C LYS A 85 6.39 -3.09 -1.00
N LYS A 86 7.19 -3.04 -2.07
CA LYS A 86 6.70 -3.01 -3.45
C LYS A 86 5.80 -4.21 -3.74
N LEU A 87 6.33 -5.41 -3.53
CA LEU A 87 5.63 -6.66 -3.81
C LEU A 87 4.33 -6.79 -2.98
N ILE A 88 4.39 -6.49 -1.68
CA ILE A 88 3.23 -6.58 -0.80
C ILE A 88 2.15 -5.57 -1.19
N VAL A 89 2.51 -4.32 -1.51
CA VAL A 89 1.53 -3.28 -1.85
C VAL A 89 0.85 -3.57 -3.20
N LEU A 90 1.61 -4.04 -4.20
CA LEU A 90 1.04 -4.44 -5.48
C LEU A 90 -0.02 -5.54 -5.30
N GLU A 91 0.32 -6.57 -4.54
CA GLU A 91 -0.60 -7.67 -4.28
C GLU A 91 -1.80 -7.23 -3.45
N LEU A 92 -1.59 -6.43 -2.41
CA LEU A 92 -2.67 -5.91 -1.57
C LEU A 92 -3.71 -5.15 -2.40
N ILE A 93 -3.27 -4.32 -3.34
CA ILE A 93 -4.15 -3.57 -4.22
C ILE A 93 -4.90 -4.51 -5.17
N ARG A 94 -4.20 -5.47 -5.81
CA ARG A 94 -4.84 -6.49 -6.68
C ARG A 94 -5.90 -7.29 -5.95
N VAL A 95 -5.59 -7.81 -4.77
CA VAL A 95 -6.52 -8.55 -3.91
C VAL A 95 -7.73 -7.70 -3.58
N THR A 96 -7.53 -6.42 -3.27
CA THR A 96 -8.64 -5.52 -2.92
C THR A 96 -9.53 -5.25 -4.12
N ILE A 97 -8.97 -4.94 -5.29
CA ILE A 97 -9.75 -4.73 -6.51
C ILE A 97 -10.54 -6.00 -6.87
N ASN A 98 -9.89 -7.17 -6.79
CA ASN A 98 -10.51 -8.44 -7.12
C ASN A 98 -11.66 -8.82 -6.17
N SER A 99 -11.49 -8.55 -4.87
CA SER A 99 -12.46 -8.92 -3.84
C SER A 99 -13.63 -7.94 -3.75
N GLU A 100 -13.38 -6.65 -3.96
CA GLU A 100 -14.35 -5.59 -3.63
C GLU A 100 -15.11 -5.06 -4.86
N VAL A 101 -14.49 -5.07 -6.05
CA VAL A 101 -15.17 -4.64 -7.28
C VAL A 101 -16.02 -5.79 -7.84
N LYS A 102 -17.35 -5.64 -7.84
CA LYS A 102 -18.24 -6.68 -8.39
C LYS A 102 -18.39 -6.62 -9.91
N ASN A 103 -18.36 -5.41 -10.48
CA ASN A 103 -18.52 -5.22 -11.92
C ASN A 103 -17.22 -5.63 -12.66
N THR A 104 -17.29 -6.68 -13.47
CA THR A 104 -16.16 -7.22 -14.22
C THR A 104 -15.53 -6.21 -15.17
N GLN A 105 -16.32 -5.41 -15.89
CA GLN A 105 -15.79 -4.44 -16.86
C GLN A 105 -14.99 -3.35 -16.17
N ILE A 106 -15.53 -2.80 -15.08
CA ILE A 106 -14.85 -1.78 -14.26
C ILE A 106 -13.60 -2.37 -13.63
N LYS A 107 -13.69 -3.58 -13.06
CA LYS A 107 -12.55 -4.31 -12.50
C LYS A 107 -11.42 -4.44 -13.53
N THR A 108 -11.72 -4.89 -14.74
CA THR A 108 -10.72 -5.03 -15.81
C THR A 108 -10.09 -3.68 -16.16
N THR A 109 -10.86 -2.61 -16.26
CA THR A 109 -10.32 -1.26 -16.53
C THR A 109 -9.37 -0.81 -15.43
N ILE A 110 -9.78 -0.93 -14.16
CA ILE A 110 -8.94 -0.53 -13.01
C ILE A 110 -7.66 -1.36 -12.97
N ILE A 111 -7.75 -2.68 -13.14
CA ILE A 111 -6.57 -3.57 -13.16
C ILE A 111 -5.66 -3.21 -14.33
N THR A 112 -6.19 -2.93 -15.51
CA THR A 112 -5.37 -2.57 -16.68
C THR A 112 -4.59 -1.28 -16.44
N ILE A 113 -5.25 -0.24 -15.90
CA ILE A 113 -4.60 1.03 -15.58
C ILE A 113 -3.55 0.80 -14.47
N PHE A 114 -3.91 0.04 -13.44
CA PHE A 114 -3.00 -0.31 -12.35
C PHE A 114 -1.77 -1.08 -12.84
N ASP A 115 -1.94 -2.04 -13.75
CA ASP A 115 -0.83 -2.83 -14.27
C ASP A 115 0.10 -2.00 -15.16
N SER A 116 -0.43 -0.97 -15.82
CA SER A 116 0.38 -0.04 -16.63
C SER A 116 1.11 1.05 -15.84
N THR A 117 0.61 1.45 -14.67
CA THR A 117 1.10 2.63 -13.93
C THR A 117 1.55 2.35 -12.50
N GLY A 118 1.03 1.31 -11.87
CA GLY A 118 1.11 1.08 -10.44
C GLY A 118 2.55 0.86 -9.94
N GLU A 119 3.37 0.12 -10.69
CA GLU A 119 4.76 -0.11 -10.33
C GLU A 119 5.57 1.20 -10.34
N ALA A 120 5.48 1.99 -11.41
CA ALA A 120 6.18 3.27 -11.54
C ALA A 120 5.74 4.27 -10.46
N ILE A 121 4.44 4.33 -10.16
CA ILE A 121 3.92 5.18 -9.06
C ILE A 121 4.51 4.72 -7.73
N LEU A 122 4.51 3.42 -7.46
CA LEU A 122 4.94 2.84 -6.20
C LEU A 122 6.43 3.07 -5.94
N GLU A 123 7.27 2.93 -6.98
CA GLU A 123 8.71 3.24 -6.88
C GLU A 123 8.95 4.70 -6.53
N ASN A 124 8.28 5.62 -7.24
CA ASN A 124 8.37 7.05 -6.95
C ASN A 124 7.94 7.38 -5.51
N VAL A 125 6.84 6.79 -5.03
CA VAL A 125 6.34 7.02 -3.66
C VAL A 125 7.31 6.46 -2.62
N ILE A 126 7.89 5.28 -2.85
CA ILE A 126 8.90 4.69 -1.95
C ILE A 126 10.14 5.58 -1.87
N ASP A 127 10.61 6.10 -3.00
CA ASP A 127 11.81 6.93 -3.04
C ASP A 127 11.59 8.30 -2.41
N VAL A 128 10.44 8.94 -2.67
CA VAL A 128 10.04 10.18 -2.00
C VAL A 128 9.91 9.96 -0.49
N SER A 129 9.25 8.89 -0.06
CA SER A 129 9.12 8.52 1.36
C SER A 129 10.48 8.39 2.04
N ARG A 130 11.45 7.74 1.40
CA ARG A 130 12.82 7.61 1.92
C ARG A 130 13.53 8.95 1.99
N SER A 131 13.45 9.76 0.92
CA SER A 131 14.10 11.07 0.85
C SER A 131 13.62 12.00 1.95
N VAL A 132 12.30 12.11 2.14
CA VAL A 132 11.70 12.93 3.20
C VAL A 132 12.12 12.44 4.58
N ASN A 133 12.10 11.14 4.83
CA ASN A 133 12.53 10.56 6.10
C ASN A 133 14.01 10.81 6.41
N MET A 134 14.89 10.80 5.41
CA MET A 134 16.30 11.18 5.58
C MET A 134 16.47 12.67 5.88
N GLY A 135 15.72 13.53 5.19
CA GLY A 135 15.72 14.98 5.44
C GLY A 135 15.33 15.33 6.88
N LEU A 136 14.27 14.70 7.40
CA LEU A 136 13.83 14.88 8.79
C LEU A 136 14.87 14.45 9.81
N LYS A 137 15.55 13.31 9.59
CA LYS A 137 16.63 12.85 10.48
C LYS A 137 17.80 13.84 10.51
N LYS A 138 18.19 14.39 9.35
CA LYS A 138 19.25 15.41 9.27
C LYS A 138 18.85 16.70 9.98
N GLY A 139 17.64 17.21 9.73
CA GLY A 139 17.14 18.42 10.37
C GLY A 139 17.04 18.29 11.90
N CYS A 140 16.59 17.14 12.39
CA CYS A 140 16.51 16.87 13.83
C CYS A 140 17.89 16.83 14.50
N ASN A 141 18.90 16.22 13.85
CA ASN A 141 20.27 16.23 14.35
C ASN A 141 20.87 17.66 14.39
N THR A 142 20.56 18.51 13.41
CA THR A 142 21.00 19.91 13.40
C THR A 142 20.38 20.70 14.55
N LEU A 143 19.07 20.55 14.79
CA LEU A 143 18.38 21.23 15.89
C LEU A 143 18.87 20.77 17.28
N LEU A 144 19.10 19.47 17.45
CA LEU A 144 19.65 18.92 18.71
C LEU A 144 21.08 19.37 18.99
N ASN A 145 21.89 19.61 17.94
CA ASN A 145 23.24 20.13 18.09
C ASN A 145 23.26 21.65 18.35
N CYS A 146 22.26 22.40 17.90
CA CYS A 146 22.13 23.83 18.20
C CYS A 146 21.69 24.10 19.66
N CYS A 147 20.99 23.18 20.31
CA CYS A 147 20.57 23.31 21.71
C CYS A 147 21.60 22.76 22.74
N ARG A 148 22.79 22.33 22.28
CA ARG A 148 23.85 21.74 23.13
C ARG A 148 25.08 22.63 23.33
N ASN A 149 25.03 23.87 22.84
CA ASN A 149 26.04 24.90 23.07
C ASN A 149 25.47 26.06 23.89
#